data_AF-A0A8J2VUS5-F1
#
_entry.id   AF-A0A8J2VUS5-F1
#
_cell.length_a   1.000
_cell.length_b   1.000
_cell.length_c   1.000
_cell.angle_alpha   90.00
_cell.angle_beta   90.00
_cell.angle_gamma   90.00
#
_symmetry.space_group_name_H-M   'P 1'
#
loop_
_entity.id
_entity.type
_entity.pdbx_description
1 polymer ?
#
loop_
_entity_poly.entity_id
_entity_poly.type
_entity_poly.pdbx_seq_one_letter_code
_entity_poly.pdbx_strand_id
1 'polypeptide(L)'
;MQLTGLDTFSLEKITVSQSKDSMTLTAQIRVPILTLHSDKYSLKGRAFYIYPLKGSGEMTIQLNDVVALPTVRFVRVDDFSSKIDQLSLEYNVTEVKANLEKSTFLINQMLNAEGAAILNDFHDDIVNATWNYAVPQANEYLSKVSLSDFIKTILNVS
;
A
#
# COMPACT_ATOMS: atom_id res chain seq x y z
N MET A 1 9.88 -12.33 -1.24
CA MET A 1 9.38 -11.08 -1.83
C MET A 1 9.59 -9.98 -0.81
N GLN A 2 10.16 -8.86 -1.24
CA GLN A 2 10.57 -7.75 -0.38
C GLN A 2 10.07 -6.44 -1.02
N LEU A 3 9.52 -5.56 -0.19
CA LEU A 3 9.06 -4.23 -0.59
C LEU A 3 9.99 -3.18 0.03
N THR A 4 10.61 -2.33 -0.78
CA THR A 4 11.58 -1.30 -0.34
C THR A 4 11.24 0.07 -0.94
N GLY A 5 11.70 1.15 -0.30
CA GLY A 5 11.45 2.53 -0.73
C GLY A 5 10.39 3.27 0.10
N LEU A 6 9.69 2.57 1.00
CA LEU A 6 8.75 3.19 1.96
C LEU A 6 9.42 4.17 2.93
N ASP A 7 10.73 4.10 3.12
CA ASP A 7 11.54 5.01 3.94
C ASP A 7 11.76 6.39 3.28
N THR A 8 11.55 6.48 1.96
CA THR A 8 11.71 7.72 1.18
C THR A 8 10.41 8.50 0.99
N PHE A 9 9.36 8.13 1.73
CA PHE A 9 8.07 8.78 1.62
C PHE A 9 8.12 10.24 2.08
N SER A 10 7.32 11.08 1.43
CA SER A 10 7.00 12.42 1.91
C SER A 10 5.53 12.50 2.29
N LEU A 11 5.27 13.25 3.35
CA LEU A 11 3.93 13.54 3.83
C LEU A 11 3.55 14.94 3.34
N GLU A 12 2.74 15.00 2.30
CA GLU A 12 2.42 16.26 1.62
C GLU A 12 1.29 17.01 2.33
N LYS A 13 0.34 16.27 2.91
CA LYS A 13 -0.80 16.83 3.62
C LYS A 13 -1.26 15.87 4.70
N ILE A 14 -1.65 16.42 5.85
CA ILE A 14 -2.39 15.71 6.88
C ILE A 14 -3.62 16.53 7.23
N THR A 15 -4.74 15.86 7.43
CA THR A 15 -5.95 16.46 7.97
C THR A 15 -6.47 15.55 9.07
N VAL A 16 -6.66 16.13 10.26
CA VAL A 16 -7.19 15.43 11.41
C VAL A 16 -8.53 16.04 11.77
N SER A 17 -9.56 15.20 11.84
CA SER A 17 -10.89 15.57 12.33
C SER A 17 -11.18 14.77 13.59
N GLN A 18 -11.43 15.47 14.70
CA GLN A 18 -11.65 14.84 15.99
C GLN A 18 -13.12 14.99 16.43
N SER A 19 -13.67 13.92 16.99
CA SER A 19 -14.91 13.91 17.76
C SER A 19 -14.63 13.38 19.17
N LYS A 20 -15.64 13.36 20.05
CA LYS A 20 -15.49 12.92 21.44
C LYS A 20 -14.90 11.51 21.56
N ASP A 21 -15.35 10.60 20.70
CA ASP A 21 -15.04 9.16 20.79
C ASP A 21 -14.33 8.60 19.54
N SER A 22 -14.03 9.46 18.56
CA SER A 22 -13.35 9.05 17.33
C SER A 22 -12.42 10.12 16.77
N MET A 23 -11.47 9.68 15.96
CA MET A 23 -10.59 10.55 15.18
C MET A 23 -10.53 10.01 13.76
N THR A 24 -10.62 10.89 12.77
CA THR A 24 -10.34 10.56 11.38
C THR A 24 -9.06 11.27 10.95
N LEU A 25 -8.10 10.49 10.48
CA LEU A 25 -6.86 10.98 9.88
C LEU A 25 -6.91 10.72 8.38
N THR A 26 -6.78 11.78 7.60
CA THR A 26 -6.54 11.70 6.16
C THR A 26 -5.14 12.20 5.89
N ALA A 27 -4.34 11.42 5.18
CA ALA A 27 -2.99 11.82 4.78
C ALA A 27 -2.82 11.71 3.27
N GLN A 28 -1.96 12.55 2.71
CA GLN A 28 -1.43 12.40 1.36
C GLN A 28 0.04 12.05 1.46
N ILE A 29 0.36 10.82 1.08
CA ILE A 29 1.69 10.24 1.16
C ILE A 29 2.18 10.08 -0.28
N ARG A 30 3.33 10.66 -0.60
CA ARG A 30 4.02 10.41 -1.88
C ARG A 30 5.24 9.54 -1.62
N VAL A 31 5.37 8.46 -2.38
CA VAL A 31 6.55 7.60 -2.40
C VAL A 31 7.17 7.71 -3.79
N PRO A 32 8.34 8.34 -3.94
CA PRO A 32 8.94 8.58 -5.25
C PRO A 32 9.21 7.29 -6.03
N ILE A 33 9.73 6.27 -5.35
CA ILE A 33 10.00 4.95 -5.94
C ILE A 33 9.70 3.89 -4.89
N LEU A 34 8.80 2.97 -5.22
CA LEU A 34 8.50 1.78 -4.43
C LEU A 34 8.93 0.54 -5.23
N THR A 35 9.85 -0.26 -4.69
CA THR A 35 10.39 -1.43 -5.38
C THR A 35 9.91 -2.73 -4.72
N LEU A 36 9.28 -3.58 -5.51
CA LEU A 36 8.97 -4.96 -5.15
C LEU A 36 10.00 -5.89 -5.80
N HIS A 37 10.78 -6.56 -4.99
CA HIS A 37 11.82 -7.48 -5.43
C HIS A 37 11.57 -8.91 -4.95
N SER A 38 11.92 -9.90 -5.77
CA SER A 38 11.94 -11.31 -5.39
C SER A 38 13.04 -12.07 -6.14
N ASP A 39 13.96 -12.69 -5.40
CA ASP A 39 14.99 -13.57 -5.98
C ASP A 39 14.41 -14.79 -6.70
N LYS A 40 13.20 -15.18 -6.29
CA LYS A 40 12.46 -16.31 -6.83
C LYS A 40 11.03 -15.88 -7.08
N TYR A 41 10.66 -15.76 -8.34
CA TYR A 41 9.29 -15.71 -8.80
C TYR A 41 9.01 -16.91 -9.70
N SER A 42 7.73 -17.30 -9.76
CA SER A 42 7.25 -18.27 -10.74
C SER A 42 5.92 -17.77 -11.28
N LEU A 43 5.82 -17.69 -12.60
CA LEU A 43 4.61 -17.33 -13.32
C LEU A 43 4.21 -18.51 -14.21
N LYS A 44 2.98 -18.97 -14.04
CA LYS A 44 2.37 -19.99 -14.89
C LYS A 44 0.91 -19.64 -15.10
N GLY A 45 0.57 -19.23 -16.32
CA GLY A 45 -0.77 -18.83 -16.69
C GLY A 45 -1.01 -18.92 -18.18
N ARG A 46 -2.12 -18.36 -18.65
CA ARG A 46 -2.45 -18.22 -20.07
C ARG A 46 -3.13 -16.87 -20.31
N ALA A 47 -2.77 -16.19 -21.39
CA ALA A 47 -3.47 -15.03 -21.92
C ALA A 47 -4.32 -15.45 -23.13
N PHE A 48 -5.49 -14.82 -23.31
CA PHE A 48 -6.40 -15.06 -24.44
C PHE A 48 -6.68 -16.54 -24.73
N TYR A 49 -6.78 -17.37 -23.68
CA TYR A 49 -6.94 -18.83 -23.73
C TYR A 49 -5.81 -19.64 -24.40
N ILE A 50 -4.99 -19.04 -25.27
CA ILE A 50 -4.03 -19.73 -26.14
C ILE A 50 -2.56 -19.37 -25.90
N TYR A 51 -2.26 -18.20 -25.33
CA TYR A 51 -0.88 -17.76 -25.13
C TYR A 51 -0.36 -18.18 -23.75
N PRO A 52 0.58 -19.14 -23.66
CA PRO A 52 1.12 -19.54 -22.37
C PRO A 52 1.95 -18.40 -21.77
N LEU A 53 1.57 -17.95 -20.58
CA LEU A 53 2.38 -17.05 -19.77
C LEU A 53 3.26 -17.89 -18.86
N LYS A 54 4.57 -17.84 -19.09
CA LYS A 54 5.57 -18.55 -18.29
C LYS A 54 6.73 -17.63 -17.95
N GLY A 55 7.25 -17.78 -16.75
CA GLY A 55 8.44 -17.09 -16.29
C GLY A 55 8.91 -17.64 -14.95
N SER A 56 10.21 -17.57 -14.68
CA SER A 56 10.78 -17.93 -13.39
C SER A 56 12.19 -17.38 -13.24
N GLY A 57 12.53 -16.90 -12.06
CA GLY A 57 13.85 -16.33 -11.78
C GLY A 57 13.73 -15.16 -10.84
N GLU A 58 14.48 -14.10 -11.10
CA GLU A 58 14.39 -12.84 -10.38
C GLU A 58 13.26 -11.94 -10.93
N MET A 59 12.59 -11.23 -10.02
CA MET A 59 11.56 -10.26 -10.34
C MET A 59 11.90 -8.93 -9.68
N THR A 60 11.82 -7.86 -10.45
CA THR A 60 11.87 -6.49 -9.95
C THR A 60 10.73 -5.70 -10.58
N ILE A 61 9.87 -5.13 -9.75
CA ILE A 61 8.81 -4.21 -10.15
C ILE A 61 9.05 -2.89 -9.41
N GLN A 62 9.19 -1.80 -10.14
CA GLN A 62 9.32 -0.45 -9.59
C GLN A 62 8.04 0.32 -9.90
N LEU A 63 7.44 0.88 -8.88
CA LEU A 63 6.30 1.78 -8.97
C LEU A 63 6.84 3.20 -8.76
N ASN A 64 6.77 4.02 -9.80
CA ASN A 64 7.27 5.38 -9.76
C ASN A 64 6.13 6.35 -9.43
N ASP A 65 6.45 7.30 -8.56
CA ASP A 65 5.56 8.36 -8.09
C ASP A 65 4.20 7.82 -7.59
N VAL A 66 4.28 7.01 -6.53
CA VAL A 66 3.08 6.47 -5.87
C VAL A 66 2.51 7.52 -4.95
N VAL A 67 1.27 7.94 -5.20
CA VAL A 67 0.52 8.82 -4.31
C VAL A 67 -0.56 8.00 -3.61
N ALA A 68 -0.48 7.89 -2.30
CA ALA A 68 -1.44 7.20 -1.46
C ALA A 68 -2.21 8.21 -0.60
N LEU A 69 -3.53 8.01 -0.53
CA LEU A 69 -4.48 8.84 0.19
C LEU A 69 -5.21 8.00 1.25
N PRO A 70 -4.52 7.52 2.31
CA PRO A 70 -5.19 6.79 3.37
C PRO A 70 -6.11 7.70 4.18
N THR A 71 -7.30 7.21 4.46
CA THR A 71 -8.23 7.77 5.45
C THR A 71 -8.49 6.72 6.52
N VAL A 72 -8.00 6.97 7.73
CA VAL A 72 -8.08 6.06 8.87
C VAL A 72 -9.01 6.64 9.92
N ARG A 73 -10.02 5.87 10.34
CA ARG A 73 -10.87 6.19 11.47
C ARG A 73 -10.45 5.37 12.68
N PHE A 74 -10.04 6.07 13.73
CA PHE A 74 -9.77 5.51 15.05
C PHE A 74 -10.98 5.73 15.96
N VAL A 75 -11.27 4.74 16.80
CA VAL A 75 -12.31 4.83 17.84
C VAL A 75 -11.73 4.46 19.19
N ARG A 76 -12.24 5.12 20.23
CA ARG A 76 -11.95 4.75 21.61
C ARG A 76 -12.60 3.40 21.91
N VAL A 77 -11.85 2.48 22.53
CA VAL A 77 -12.39 1.23 23.07
C VAL A 77 -12.65 1.40 24.58
N ASP A 78 -11.67 1.93 25.30
CA ASP A 78 -11.76 2.36 26.69
C ASP A 78 -10.83 3.58 26.94
N ASP A 79 -10.64 3.98 28.19
CA ASP A 79 -9.83 5.15 28.53
C ASP A 79 -8.33 5.00 28.19
N PHE A 80 -7.86 3.77 27.94
CA PHE A 80 -6.45 3.45 27.75
C PHE A 80 -6.13 2.86 26.37
N SER A 81 -7.15 2.50 25.59
CA SER A 81 -6.99 1.81 24.32
C SER A 81 -7.85 2.42 23.21
N SER A 82 -7.29 2.33 22.00
CA SER A 82 -7.95 2.72 20.77
C SER A 82 -7.78 1.63 19.71
N LYS A 83 -8.58 1.69 18.65
CA LYS A 83 -8.45 0.80 17.50
C LYS A 83 -8.79 1.53 16.22
N ILE A 84 -8.30 0.99 15.11
CA ILE A 84 -8.81 1.31 13.77
C ILE A 84 -10.18 0.64 13.61
N ASP A 85 -11.18 1.46 13.30
CA ASP A 85 -12.54 1.03 12.97
C ASP A 85 -12.74 0.94 11.45
N GLN A 86 -12.19 1.90 10.73
CA GLN A 86 -12.29 1.98 9.26
C GLN A 86 -10.97 2.47 8.67
N LEU A 87 -10.66 1.96 7.47
CA LEU A 87 -9.58 2.42 6.60
C LEU A 87 -10.15 2.47 5.20
N SER A 88 -9.95 3.60 4.55
CA SER A 88 -10.01 3.68 3.09
C SER A 88 -8.61 4.01 2.59
N LEU A 89 -8.23 3.46 1.45
CA LEU A 89 -6.96 3.75 0.81
C LEU A 89 -7.23 3.94 -0.67
N GLU A 90 -7.11 5.18 -1.13
CA GLU A 90 -6.96 5.46 -2.55
C GLU A 90 -5.47 5.53 -2.87
N TYR A 91 -5.07 5.05 -4.04
CA TYR A 91 -3.70 5.23 -4.51
C TYR A 91 -3.67 5.44 -6.01
N ASN A 92 -2.65 6.14 -6.47
CA ASN A 92 -2.33 6.34 -7.87
C ASN A 92 -0.85 6.00 -8.09
N VAL A 93 -0.57 5.32 -9.19
CA VAL A 93 0.80 5.01 -9.63
C VAL A 93 0.98 5.58 -11.02
N THR A 94 1.98 6.45 -11.18
CA THR A 94 2.21 7.11 -12.48
C THR A 94 2.82 6.16 -13.50
N GLU A 95 3.81 5.37 -13.09
CA GLU A 95 4.53 4.48 -14.01
C GLU A 95 4.92 3.19 -13.29
N VAL A 96 4.84 2.07 -14.01
CA VAL A 96 5.32 0.77 -13.56
C VAL A 96 6.47 0.33 -14.44
N LYS A 97 7.62 0.00 -13.83
CA LYS A 97 8.75 -0.64 -14.49
C LYS A 97 8.90 -2.06 -14.02
N ALA A 98 8.58 -3.03 -14.87
CA ALA A 98 8.64 -4.44 -14.55
C ALA A 98 9.74 -5.16 -15.33
N ASN A 99 10.53 -5.93 -14.60
CA ASN A 99 11.51 -6.86 -15.15
C ASN A 99 11.34 -8.23 -14.49
N LEU A 100 10.69 -9.14 -15.21
CA LEU A 100 10.53 -10.54 -14.83
C LEU A 100 11.52 -11.39 -15.64
N GLU A 101 12.53 -11.96 -14.98
CA GLU A 101 13.58 -12.74 -15.62
C GLU A 101 13.04 -14.03 -16.25
N LYS A 102 13.49 -14.40 -17.46
CA LYS A 102 12.98 -15.57 -18.20
C LYS A 102 11.46 -15.57 -18.41
N SER A 103 10.79 -14.42 -18.29
CA SER A 103 9.40 -14.28 -18.69
C SER A 103 9.28 -14.21 -20.21
N THR A 104 8.10 -14.50 -20.73
CA THR A 104 7.78 -14.21 -22.12
C THR A 104 7.86 -12.70 -22.35
N PHE A 105 8.54 -12.25 -23.41
CA PHE A 105 8.76 -10.81 -23.71
C PHE A 105 7.50 -9.94 -23.59
N LEU A 106 6.35 -10.49 -24.02
CA LEU A 106 5.05 -9.82 -23.95
C LEU A 106 4.63 -9.42 -22.53
N ILE A 107 5.04 -10.17 -21.50
CA ILE A 107 4.66 -9.90 -20.10
C ILE A 107 5.36 -8.63 -19.61
N ASN A 108 6.68 -8.53 -19.80
CA ASN A 108 7.40 -7.33 -19.44
C ASN A 108 6.85 -6.14 -20.24
N GLN A 109 6.64 -6.29 -21.55
CA GLN A 109 6.09 -5.21 -22.36
C GLN A 109 4.70 -4.74 -21.86
N MET A 110 3.80 -5.68 -21.56
CA MET A 110 2.48 -5.38 -21.03
C MET A 110 2.54 -4.71 -19.66
N LEU A 111 3.36 -5.22 -18.73
CA LEU A 111 3.49 -4.63 -17.39
C LEU A 111 4.11 -3.23 -17.43
N ASN A 112 5.05 -2.97 -18.35
CA ASN A 112 5.64 -1.64 -18.52
C ASN A 112 4.70 -0.65 -19.22
N ALA A 113 3.80 -1.13 -20.10
CA ALA A 113 2.85 -0.28 -20.82
C ALA A 113 1.56 -0.02 -20.03
N GLU A 114 0.99 -1.06 -19.43
CA GLU A 114 -0.34 -1.06 -18.81
C GLU A 114 -0.30 -1.34 -17.31
N GLY A 115 0.88 -1.42 -16.70
CA GLY A 115 1.03 -1.82 -15.30
C GLY A 115 0.23 -0.96 -14.32
N ALA A 116 0.14 0.35 -14.56
CA ALA A 116 -0.67 1.24 -13.73
C ALA A 116 -2.17 0.92 -13.84
N ALA A 117 -2.67 0.66 -15.06
CA ALA A 117 -4.05 0.25 -15.28
C ALA A 117 -4.35 -1.12 -14.64
N ILE A 118 -3.44 -2.08 -14.80
CA ILE A 118 -3.54 -3.40 -14.15
C ILE A 118 -3.62 -3.24 -12.64
N LEU A 119 -2.76 -2.42 -12.03
CA LEU A 119 -2.82 -2.16 -10.59
C LEU A 119 -4.15 -1.53 -10.17
N ASN A 120 -4.73 -0.67 -11.00
CA ASN A 120 -6.05 -0.08 -10.74
C ASN A 120 -7.19 -1.12 -10.85
N ASP A 121 -7.10 -2.08 -11.77
CA ASP A 121 -8.07 -3.18 -11.89
C ASP A 121 -8.04 -4.10 -10.65
N PHE A 122 -6.89 -4.23 -10.00
CA PHE A 122 -6.70 -4.99 -8.75
C PHE A 122 -6.76 -4.10 -7.49
N HIS A 123 -7.34 -2.90 -7.58
CA HIS A 123 -7.36 -1.93 -6.49
C HIS A 123 -7.92 -2.52 -5.19
N ASP A 124 -9.10 -3.12 -5.23
CA ASP A 124 -9.75 -3.69 -4.05
C ASP A 124 -8.92 -4.79 -3.40
N ASP A 125 -8.27 -5.65 -4.20
CA ASP A 125 -7.40 -6.71 -3.70
C ASP A 125 -6.17 -6.14 -2.98
N ILE A 126 -5.57 -5.07 -3.51
CA ILE A 126 -4.42 -4.39 -2.92
C ILE A 126 -4.82 -3.67 -1.64
N VAL A 127 -5.97 -2.99 -1.62
CA VAL A 127 -6.50 -2.33 -0.42
C VAL A 127 -6.82 -3.36 0.67
N ASN A 128 -7.46 -4.47 0.31
CA ASN A 128 -7.77 -5.57 1.23
C ASN A 128 -6.50 -6.23 1.79
N ALA A 129 -5.50 -6.48 0.95
CA ALA A 129 -4.21 -7.00 1.40
C ALA A 129 -3.52 -6.04 2.38
N THR A 130 -3.56 -4.74 2.08
CA THR A 130 -3.03 -3.69 2.95
C THR A 130 -3.77 -3.65 4.29
N TRP A 131 -5.10 -3.70 4.28
CA TRP A 131 -5.93 -3.78 5.49
C TRP A 131 -5.54 -4.97 6.37
N ASN A 132 -5.51 -6.17 5.78
CA ASN A 132 -5.23 -7.42 6.48
C ASN A 132 -3.83 -7.45 7.09
N TYR A 133 -2.86 -6.75 6.50
CA TYR A 133 -1.51 -6.67 7.02
C TYR A 133 -1.33 -5.53 8.03
N ALA A 134 -1.73 -4.30 7.69
CA ALA A 134 -1.40 -3.11 8.45
C ALA A 134 -2.28 -2.93 9.69
N VAL A 135 -3.59 -3.24 9.61
CA VAL A 135 -4.53 -2.97 10.71
C VAL A 135 -4.25 -3.82 11.96
N PRO A 136 -3.98 -5.13 11.87
CA PRO A 136 -3.62 -5.91 13.06
C PRO A 136 -2.37 -5.38 13.77
N GLN A 137 -1.35 -4.99 13.00
CA GLN A 137 -0.10 -4.44 13.53
C GLN A 137 -0.33 -3.08 14.21
N ALA A 138 -1.10 -2.20 13.57
CA ALA A 138 -1.45 -0.90 14.16
C ALA A 138 -2.31 -1.08 15.42
N ASN A 139 -3.29 -1.98 15.40
CA ASN A 139 -4.15 -2.25 16.56
C ASN A 139 -3.37 -2.86 17.74
N GLU A 140 -2.30 -3.62 17.50
CA GLU A 140 -1.43 -4.08 18.59
C GLU A 140 -0.79 -2.90 19.33
N TYR A 141 -0.32 -1.88 18.60
CA TYR A 141 0.20 -0.66 19.20
C TYR A 141 -0.90 0.17 19.88
N LEU A 142 -2.02 0.40 19.18
CA LEU A 142 -3.14 1.23 19.67
C LEU A 142 -3.86 0.63 20.88
N SER A 143 -3.77 -0.69 21.08
CA SER A 143 -4.28 -1.36 22.29
C SER A 143 -3.56 -0.92 23.57
N LYS A 144 -2.38 -0.30 23.44
CA LYS A 144 -1.51 0.13 24.54
C LYS A 144 -1.48 1.66 24.69
N VAL A 145 -2.23 2.39 23.87
CA VAL A 145 -2.18 3.87 23.79
C VAL A 145 -3.59 4.45 23.75
N SER A 146 -3.85 5.42 24.64
CA SER A 146 -5.10 6.17 24.65
C SER A 146 -5.24 6.98 23.36
N LEU A 147 -6.47 7.13 22.85
CA LEU A 147 -6.71 7.94 21.64
C LEU A 147 -6.15 9.37 21.78
N SER A 148 -6.25 9.95 22.98
CA SER A 148 -5.72 11.28 23.29
C SER A 148 -4.21 11.37 23.19
N ASP A 149 -3.47 10.34 23.65
CA ASP A 149 -2.01 10.37 23.59
C ASP A 149 -1.51 10.08 22.18
N PHE A 150 -2.19 9.19 21.44
CA PHE A 150 -1.92 8.98 20.03
C PHE A 150 -2.08 10.27 19.20
N ILE A 151 -3.15 11.04 19.45
CA ILE A 151 -3.38 12.35 18.82
C ILE A 151 -2.21 13.29 19.09
N LYS A 152 -1.76 13.41 20.34
CA LYS A 152 -0.62 14.27 20.69
C LYS A 152 0.65 13.85 19.96
N THR A 153 0.90 12.54 19.83
CA THR A 153 2.06 12.04 19.11
C THR A 153 2.01 12.43 17.64
N ILE A 154 0.86 12.31 16.97
CA ILE A 154 0.74 12.69 15.55
C ILE A 154 0.88 14.19 15.36
N LEU A 155 0.21 15.00 16.20
CA LEU A 155 0.21 16.46 16.10
C LEU A 155 1.56 17.10 16.46
N ASN A 156 2.41 16.42 17.23
CA ASN A 156 3.76 16.89 17.53
C ASN A 156 4.79 16.51 16.45
N VAL A 157 4.43 15.64 15.51
CA VAL A 157 5.29 15.21 14.39
C VAL A 157 5.00 16.02 13.12
N SER A 158 3.84 16.68 13.05
CA SER A 158 3.44 17.66 12.02
C SER A 158 3.86 19.07 12.36
#